data_AF-A0AA97DGH7-F1
#
_entry.id   AF-A0AA97DGH7-F1
#
_cell.length_a   1.000
_cell.length_b   1.000
_cell.length_c   1.000
_cell.angle_alpha   90.00
_cell.angle_beta   90.00
_cell.angle_gamma   90.00
#
_symmetry.space_group_name_H-M   'P 1'
#
loop_
_entity.id
_entity.type
_entity.pdbx_description
1 polymer ?
#
loop_
_entity_poly.entity_id
_entity_poly.type
_entity_poly.pdbx_seq_one_letter_code
_entity_poly.pdbx_strand_id
1 'polypeptide(L)'
;MYNSVDVVTPENIKVSGNRINHINPEVGLLEFGKDQYGNKKTHLVPKLAMNMFTPYRRPKGPNIKFFFIYHTSHKEAVKSFYNNLKFGVTAQKKYFKGIEDYVNIKASTSKEHFIEFTNENDPLPDIIQKLENLKFDHDNVKYAAFYLSPFDKFTPDPEDREIYIQIKELFLNEGIITQVVDYHKMSENIENQYNFQFSLQNMALAIHAKLDGAPWKLAVTDKKELVIGVGAFTNQGENRRYIASAFSFQNNGLFRNFEYFNQNQTKLLAGSILKAIRDFTSVAQADKVVIHFYKEMKYEELQPIIEGMHQLKLGVPLYILNINKTESEDIIAYDLNWNHKLMPVSGTYIRIDSNQFLLFNNARYPNSQYYTDTDGYPFPIKIKMSSPDDDAFEDANVALELLTQVYQFSRLYWKSLRQQNVPITIKYPEMVAQIAPRFNNGVPEDAKNKLWFL
;
A
#
# COMPACT_ATOMS: atom_id res chain seq x y z
N MET A 1 22.63 -30.30 8.63
CA MET A 1 23.78 -30.37 7.71
C MET A 1 23.22 -30.47 6.31
N TYR A 2 23.40 -29.44 5.49
CA TYR A 2 22.84 -29.37 4.14
C TYR A 2 23.98 -29.57 3.13
N ASN A 3 23.96 -30.71 2.44
CA ASN A 3 24.86 -30.99 1.32
C ASN A 3 24.31 -30.33 0.06
N SER A 4 25.20 -29.62 -0.64
CA SER A 4 24.96 -28.93 -1.91
C SER A 4 24.87 -29.91 -3.08
N VAL A 5 23.97 -29.63 -4.04
CA VAL A 5 24.11 -30.10 -5.43
C VAL A 5 23.89 -28.92 -6.38
N ASP A 6 24.83 -28.80 -7.31
CA ASP A 6 25.06 -27.71 -8.23
C ASP A 6 24.22 -27.82 -9.51
N VAL A 7 23.71 -26.67 -9.98
CA VAL A 7 23.49 -26.42 -11.41
C VAL A 7 24.11 -25.05 -11.71
N VAL A 8 25.35 -25.08 -12.15
CA VAL A 8 26.15 -23.90 -12.52
C VAL A 8 26.12 -23.80 -14.05
N THR A 9 25.34 -22.87 -14.59
CA THR A 9 25.65 -22.28 -15.90
C THR A 9 26.84 -21.31 -15.71
N PRO A 10 27.60 -20.96 -16.76
CA PRO A 10 28.79 -20.09 -16.66
C PRO A 10 28.56 -18.73 -15.98
N GLU A 11 27.30 -18.30 -15.85
CA GLU A 11 26.87 -17.01 -15.29
C GLU A 11 26.41 -17.08 -13.82
N ASN A 12 26.23 -18.28 -13.25
CA ASN A 12 25.71 -18.46 -11.90
C ASN A 12 26.84 -18.63 -10.87
N ILE A 13 26.96 -17.67 -9.95
CA ILE A 13 27.98 -17.69 -8.88
C ILE A 13 27.37 -18.24 -7.59
N LYS A 14 28.02 -19.21 -6.97
CA LYS A 14 27.65 -19.69 -5.63
C LYS A 14 27.87 -18.59 -4.60
N VAL A 15 26.79 -18.12 -3.98
CA VAL A 15 26.86 -17.10 -2.93
C VAL A 15 27.49 -17.72 -1.68
N SER A 16 28.56 -17.09 -1.18
CA SER A 16 29.21 -17.52 0.07
C SER A 16 28.24 -17.42 1.25
N GLY A 17 28.20 -18.47 2.09
CA GLY A 17 27.24 -18.57 3.19
C GLY A 17 27.30 -17.43 4.21
N ASN A 18 28.48 -16.83 4.42
CA ASN A 18 28.66 -15.67 5.30
C ASN A 18 27.98 -14.37 4.80
N ARG A 19 27.54 -14.34 3.54
CA ARG A 19 26.80 -13.21 2.95
C ARG A 19 25.29 -13.38 3.05
N ILE A 20 24.82 -14.60 3.32
CA ILE A 20 23.40 -14.96 3.37
C ILE A 20 22.95 -14.96 4.82
N ASN A 21 21.91 -14.19 5.11
CA ASN A 21 21.31 -14.14 6.44
C ASN A 21 19.79 -14.11 6.32
N HIS A 22 19.11 -14.17 7.46
CA HIS A 22 17.66 -14.25 7.51
C HIS A 22 17.09 -13.37 8.61
N ILE A 23 16.03 -12.62 8.28
CA ILE A 23 15.21 -11.90 9.25
C ILE A 23 14.27 -12.91 9.90
N ASN A 24 14.26 -12.98 11.23
CA ASN A 24 13.35 -13.85 11.98
C ASN A 24 11.88 -13.53 11.59
N PRO A 25 11.10 -14.47 11.03
CA PRO A 25 9.73 -14.21 10.59
C PRO A 25 8.81 -13.64 11.68
N GLU A 26 9.05 -13.99 12.95
CA GLU A 26 8.24 -13.54 14.09
C GLU A 26 8.21 -12.02 14.25
N VAL A 27 9.28 -11.32 13.86
CA VAL A 27 9.30 -9.84 13.91
C VAL A 27 8.38 -9.22 12.85
N GLY A 28 7.93 -10.01 11.88
CA GLY A 28 6.97 -9.59 10.87
C GLY A 28 5.52 -9.97 11.19
N LEU A 29 5.22 -10.46 12.40
CA LEU A 29 3.83 -10.70 12.82
C LEU A 29 2.99 -9.43 12.67
N LEU A 30 1.74 -9.64 12.25
CA LEU A 30 0.75 -8.58 12.08
C LEU A 30 -0.30 -8.69 13.16
N GLU A 31 -0.70 -7.56 13.75
CA GLU A 31 -1.74 -7.45 14.76
C GLU A 31 -3.08 -7.09 14.11
N PHE A 32 -4.12 -7.88 14.41
CA PHE A 32 -5.50 -7.74 13.95
C PHE A 32 -6.40 -7.35 15.13
N GLY A 33 -7.68 -7.71 15.09
CA GLY A 33 -8.62 -7.52 16.18
C GLY A 33 -8.25 -8.29 17.46
N LYS A 34 -9.04 -8.05 18.51
CA LYS A 34 -8.90 -8.73 19.81
C LYS A 34 -9.95 -9.85 19.95
N ASP A 35 -9.65 -10.88 20.73
CA ASP A 35 -10.69 -11.84 21.13
C ASP A 35 -11.59 -11.30 22.25
N GLN A 36 -12.56 -12.12 22.63
CA GLN A 36 -13.51 -11.86 23.71
C GLN A 36 -12.87 -11.56 25.08
N TYR A 37 -11.60 -11.91 25.28
CA TYR A 37 -10.85 -11.63 26.51
C TYR A 37 -9.95 -10.40 26.37
N GLY A 38 -9.97 -9.72 25.22
CA GLY A 38 -9.14 -8.56 24.94
C GLY A 38 -7.71 -8.88 24.49
N ASN A 39 -7.38 -10.14 24.25
CA ASN A 39 -6.05 -10.53 23.78
C ASN A 39 -5.89 -10.21 22.29
N LYS A 40 -4.73 -9.66 21.92
CA LYS A 40 -4.37 -9.35 20.53
C LYS A 40 -4.29 -10.64 19.71
N LYS A 41 -4.86 -10.63 18.50
CA LYS A 41 -4.66 -11.70 17.51
C LYS A 41 -3.54 -11.32 16.56
N THR A 42 -2.61 -12.25 16.37
CA THR A 42 -1.49 -12.07 15.46
C THR A 42 -1.43 -13.16 14.41
N HIS A 43 -0.92 -12.83 13.23
CA HIS A 43 -0.69 -13.80 12.17
C HIS A 43 0.37 -13.30 11.18
N LEU A 44 1.08 -14.22 10.52
CA LEU A 44 2.04 -13.84 9.48
C LEU A 44 1.36 -13.51 8.15
N VAL A 45 0.33 -14.25 7.78
CA VAL A 45 -0.29 -14.19 6.43
C VAL A 45 -1.65 -13.49 6.47
N PRO A 46 -1.80 -12.25 5.95
CA PRO A 46 -3.07 -11.52 5.95
C PRO A 46 -4.21 -12.27 5.27
N LYS A 47 -3.94 -12.92 4.13
CA LYS A 47 -4.90 -13.72 3.36
C LYS A 47 -5.59 -14.80 4.20
N LEU A 48 -4.88 -15.40 5.16
CA LEU A 48 -5.45 -16.38 6.07
C LEU A 48 -6.11 -15.70 7.27
N ALA A 49 -5.42 -14.72 7.85
CA ALA A 49 -5.85 -14.02 9.06
C ALA A 49 -7.20 -13.31 8.90
N MET A 50 -7.44 -12.64 7.77
CA MET A 50 -8.68 -11.91 7.51
C MET A 50 -9.92 -12.82 7.37
N ASN A 51 -9.72 -14.13 7.18
CA ASN A 51 -10.83 -15.10 7.23
C ASN A 51 -11.13 -15.58 8.66
N MET A 52 -10.26 -15.27 9.62
CA MET A 52 -10.33 -15.76 11.01
C MET A 52 -10.54 -14.63 12.02
N PHE A 53 -10.00 -13.44 11.76
CA PHE A 53 -9.94 -12.32 12.68
C PHE A 53 -10.57 -11.08 12.09
N THR A 54 -11.15 -10.25 12.95
CA THR A 54 -11.64 -8.93 12.56
C THR A 54 -10.46 -7.96 12.36
N PRO A 55 -10.68 -6.83 11.65
CA PRO A 55 -9.68 -5.77 11.55
C PRO A 55 -9.14 -5.26 12.90
N TYR A 56 -7.91 -4.77 12.90
CA TYR A 56 -7.28 -4.10 14.06
C TYR A 56 -8.07 -2.89 14.54
N ARG A 57 -8.50 -2.03 13.60
CA ARG A 57 -9.28 -0.83 13.92
C ARG A 57 -10.32 -0.58 12.84
N ARG A 58 -11.60 -0.55 13.24
CA ARG A 58 -12.70 -0.17 12.35
C ARG A 58 -12.61 1.31 11.91
N PRO A 59 -13.23 1.68 10.78
CA PRO A 59 -13.53 3.06 10.42
C PRO A 59 -14.14 3.84 11.59
N LYS A 60 -13.78 5.13 11.71
CA LYS A 60 -14.40 6.03 12.70
C LYS A 60 -15.77 6.50 12.20
N GLY A 61 -16.72 6.63 13.11
CA GLY A 61 -18.10 7.04 12.81
C GLY A 61 -19.05 5.84 12.72
N PRO A 62 -20.27 5.94 13.29
CA PRO A 62 -21.20 4.82 13.35
C PRO A 62 -21.96 4.57 12.03
N ASN A 63 -22.07 5.57 11.16
CA ASN A 63 -22.95 5.54 9.99
C ASN A 63 -22.14 5.67 8.69
N ILE A 64 -22.14 4.60 7.89
CA ILE A 64 -21.50 4.58 6.56
C ILE A 64 -22.59 4.43 5.50
N LYS A 65 -22.55 5.27 4.46
CA LYS A 65 -23.45 5.18 3.31
C LYS A 65 -22.68 4.90 2.03
N PHE A 66 -23.16 3.92 1.26
CA PHE A 66 -22.56 3.54 -0.03
C PHE A 66 -23.33 4.11 -1.22
N PHE A 67 -22.59 4.71 -2.13
CA PHE A 67 -23.02 5.07 -3.48
C PHE A 67 -22.60 4.03 -4.50
N PHE A 68 -23.39 3.90 -5.55
CA PHE A 68 -23.08 3.11 -6.74
C PHE A 68 -23.27 3.99 -7.96
N ILE A 69 -22.20 4.20 -8.72
CA ILE A 69 -22.18 5.04 -9.92
C ILE A 69 -21.97 4.12 -11.12
N TYR A 70 -22.90 4.10 -12.06
CA TYR A 70 -22.88 3.14 -13.16
C TYR A 70 -23.65 3.62 -14.38
N HIS A 71 -23.29 3.09 -15.54
CA HIS A 71 -24.02 3.33 -16.78
C HIS A 71 -25.41 2.68 -16.70
N THR A 72 -26.46 3.33 -17.21
CA THR A 72 -27.86 2.86 -17.11
C THR A 72 -28.06 1.39 -17.53
N SER A 73 -27.31 0.89 -18.52
CA SER A 73 -27.38 -0.51 -18.97
C SER A 73 -26.86 -1.53 -17.94
N HIS A 74 -26.10 -1.11 -16.92
CA HIS A 74 -25.43 -1.99 -15.96
C HIS A 74 -26.27 -2.29 -14.70
N LYS A 75 -27.49 -1.76 -14.62
CA LYS A 75 -28.33 -1.75 -13.42
C LYS A 75 -28.49 -3.11 -12.73
N GLU A 76 -28.78 -4.17 -13.48
CA GLU A 76 -28.98 -5.50 -12.90
C GLU A 76 -27.68 -6.11 -12.35
N ALA A 77 -26.56 -5.92 -13.06
CA ALA A 77 -25.26 -6.34 -12.59
C ALA A 77 -24.85 -5.59 -11.30
N VAL A 78 -25.15 -4.29 -11.20
CA VAL A 78 -24.90 -3.48 -10.00
C VAL A 78 -25.68 -4.00 -8.79
N LYS A 79 -26.95 -4.35 -8.98
CA LYS A 79 -27.77 -4.95 -7.91
C LYS A 79 -27.16 -6.28 -7.44
N SER A 80 -26.74 -7.13 -8.37
CA SER A 80 -26.07 -8.39 -8.03
C SER A 80 -24.76 -8.15 -7.27
N PHE A 81 -23.94 -7.20 -7.73
CA PHE A 81 -22.71 -6.79 -7.05
C PHE A 81 -23.00 -6.29 -5.62
N TYR A 82 -23.95 -5.39 -5.45
CA TYR A 82 -24.37 -4.87 -4.15
C TYR A 82 -24.78 -6.00 -3.20
N ASN A 83 -25.60 -6.94 -3.67
CA ASN A 83 -26.05 -8.08 -2.86
C ASN A 83 -24.88 -8.95 -2.41
N ASN A 84 -23.96 -9.27 -3.32
CA ASN A 84 -22.76 -10.06 -3.00
C ASN A 84 -21.82 -9.31 -2.04
N LEU A 85 -21.65 -8.00 -2.21
CA LEU A 85 -20.84 -7.17 -1.32
C LEU A 85 -21.46 -7.12 0.08
N LYS A 86 -22.78 -6.94 0.19
CA LYS A 86 -23.47 -6.75 1.46
C LYS A 86 -23.67 -8.06 2.22
N PHE A 87 -24.08 -9.13 1.53
CA PHE A 87 -24.52 -10.39 2.15
C PHE A 87 -23.58 -11.58 1.86
N GLY A 88 -22.51 -11.34 1.10
CA GLY A 88 -21.53 -12.34 0.73
C GLY A 88 -21.94 -13.18 -0.48
N VAL A 89 -20.99 -14.02 -0.91
CA VAL A 89 -21.19 -14.91 -2.07
C VAL A 89 -21.96 -16.18 -1.72
N THR A 90 -22.46 -16.87 -2.75
CA THR A 90 -23.00 -18.23 -2.65
C THR A 90 -22.02 -19.21 -3.30
N ALA A 91 -21.09 -19.76 -2.50
CA ALA A 91 -20.10 -20.74 -2.93
C ALA A 91 -19.97 -21.86 -1.90
N GLN A 92 -19.60 -23.08 -2.33
CA GLN A 92 -19.41 -24.24 -1.43
C GLN A 92 -18.43 -23.93 -0.29
N LYS A 93 -17.33 -23.23 -0.61
CA LYS A 93 -16.39 -22.70 0.37
C LYS A 93 -16.48 -21.18 0.41
N LYS A 94 -17.10 -20.68 1.48
CA LYS A 94 -17.45 -19.27 1.67
C LYS A 94 -16.46 -18.57 2.60
N TYR A 95 -15.55 -17.80 2.02
CA TYR A 95 -14.59 -16.94 2.73
C TYR A 95 -15.09 -15.49 2.88
N PHE A 96 -15.97 -15.02 1.98
CA PHE A 96 -16.57 -13.69 2.07
C PHE A 96 -18.06 -13.78 2.41
N LYS A 97 -18.42 -13.42 3.65
CA LYS A 97 -19.79 -13.50 4.18
C LYS A 97 -20.55 -12.16 4.11
N GLY A 98 -19.97 -11.18 3.42
CA GLY A 98 -20.47 -9.82 3.37
C GLY A 98 -19.47 -8.87 4.03
N ILE A 99 -19.54 -7.60 3.63
CA ILE A 99 -18.58 -6.58 4.08
C ILE A 99 -18.64 -6.32 5.60
N GLU A 100 -19.81 -6.48 6.20
CA GLU A 100 -19.99 -6.33 7.65
C GLU A 100 -19.28 -7.45 8.41
N ASP A 101 -19.51 -8.71 8.03
CA ASP A 101 -18.82 -9.85 8.64
C ASP A 101 -17.30 -9.83 8.39
N TYR A 102 -16.88 -9.39 7.20
CA TYR A 102 -15.49 -9.52 6.77
C TYR A 102 -14.58 -8.39 7.31
N VAL A 103 -15.05 -7.15 7.28
CA VAL A 103 -14.26 -5.97 7.70
C VAL A 103 -14.98 -5.08 8.71
N ASN A 104 -16.07 -5.54 9.32
CA ASN A 104 -16.82 -4.79 10.33
C ASN A 104 -17.30 -3.41 9.84
N ILE A 105 -17.72 -3.35 8.57
CA ILE A 105 -18.33 -2.15 7.98
C ILE A 105 -19.84 -2.34 7.89
N LYS A 106 -20.56 -1.68 8.79
CA LYS A 106 -22.02 -1.56 8.73
C LYS A 106 -22.41 -0.39 7.84
N ALA A 107 -22.52 -0.66 6.55
CA ALA A 107 -22.96 0.33 5.56
C ALA A 107 -24.42 0.14 5.15
N SER A 108 -25.12 1.25 4.90
CA SER A 108 -26.46 1.29 4.30
C SER A 108 -26.40 1.97 2.92
N THR A 109 -27.44 1.80 2.12
CA THR A 109 -27.64 2.57 0.88
C THR A 109 -29.12 2.93 0.73
N SER A 110 -29.42 3.87 -0.15
CA SER A 110 -30.76 4.44 -0.41
C SER A 110 -30.90 4.65 -1.91
N LYS A 111 -32.12 4.88 -2.41
CA LYS A 111 -32.39 5.03 -3.85
C LYS A 111 -31.58 6.16 -4.48
N GLU A 112 -31.45 7.27 -3.77
CA GLU A 112 -30.68 8.45 -4.18
C GLU A 112 -29.17 8.22 -4.25
N HIS A 113 -28.66 7.12 -3.70
CA HIS A 113 -27.23 6.78 -3.78
C HIS A 113 -26.87 5.92 -5.01
N PHE A 114 -27.85 5.58 -5.86
CA PHE A 114 -27.61 4.94 -7.16
C PHE A 114 -27.59 6.02 -8.24
N ILE A 115 -26.39 6.44 -8.64
CA ILE A 115 -26.16 7.50 -9.61
C ILE A 115 -25.98 6.86 -10.98
N GLU A 116 -26.94 7.08 -11.87
CA GLU A 116 -26.95 6.54 -13.23
C GLU A 116 -26.43 7.59 -14.22
N PHE A 117 -25.56 7.19 -15.14
CA PHE A 117 -25.14 8.01 -16.30
C PHE A 117 -25.42 7.29 -17.63
N THR A 118 -25.48 8.05 -18.71
CA THR A 118 -25.91 7.57 -20.04
C THR A 118 -24.83 7.60 -21.11
N ASN A 119 -23.77 8.39 -20.92
CA ASN A 119 -22.63 8.42 -21.84
C ASN A 119 -21.40 7.83 -21.16
N GLU A 120 -20.91 6.71 -21.67
CA GLU A 120 -19.71 6.05 -21.12
C GLU A 120 -18.44 6.89 -21.32
N ASN A 121 -18.34 7.63 -22.42
CA ASN A 121 -17.19 8.46 -22.76
C ASN A 121 -17.24 9.86 -22.13
N ASP A 122 -18.40 10.28 -21.60
CA ASP A 122 -18.56 11.55 -20.91
C ASP A 122 -19.59 11.43 -19.77
N PRO A 123 -19.25 10.70 -18.69
CA PRO A 123 -20.20 10.42 -17.60
C PRO A 123 -20.35 11.60 -16.61
N LEU A 124 -19.45 12.57 -16.64
CA LEU A 124 -19.38 13.64 -15.64
C LEU A 124 -20.62 14.53 -15.57
N PRO A 125 -21.23 15.00 -16.69
CA PRO A 125 -22.39 15.88 -16.63
C PRO A 125 -23.56 15.25 -15.85
N ASP A 126 -23.89 13.99 -16.13
CA ASP A 126 -24.96 13.25 -15.44
C ASP A 126 -24.64 13.09 -13.95
N ILE A 127 -23.40 12.75 -13.62
CA ILE A 127 -22.94 12.55 -12.25
C ILE A 127 -23.00 13.86 -11.46
N ILE A 128 -22.47 14.96 -12.02
CA ILE A 128 -22.46 16.28 -11.37
C ILE A 128 -23.89 16.74 -11.11
N GLN A 129 -24.78 16.66 -12.10
CA GLN A 129 -26.18 17.04 -11.92
C GLN A 129 -26.85 16.26 -10.79
N LYS A 130 -26.54 14.96 -10.63
CA LYS A 130 -27.06 14.17 -9.51
C LYS A 130 -26.47 14.59 -8.18
N LEU A 131 -25.15 14.83 -8.11
CA LEU A 131 -24.47 15.25 -6.88
C LEU A 131 -24.99 16.62 -6.38
N GLU A 132 -25.23 17.58 -7.27
CA GLU A 132 -25.76 18.91 -6.93
C GLU A 132 -27.14 18.86 -6.24
N ASN A 133 -27.92 17.80 -6.47
CA ASN A 133 -29.23 17.60 -5.86
C ASN A 133 -29.19 16.84 -4.53
N LEU A 134 -28.01 16.37 -4.10
CA LEU A 134 -27.82 15.65 -2.86
C LEU A 134 -27.39 16.58 -1.73
N LYS A 135 -27.72 16.19 -0.50
CA LYS A 135 -27.24 16.84 0.72
C LYS A 135 -26.44 15.86 1.54
N PHE A 136 -25.23 16.25 1.93
CA PHE A 136 -24.33 15.42 2.71
C PHE A 136 -24.25 15.88 4.16
N ASP A 137 -24.30 14.92 5.08
CA ASP A 137 -24.10 15.11 6.51
C ASP A 137 -22.72 14.58 6.89
N HIS A 138 -21.67 15.32 6.53
CA HIS A 138 -20.28 14.90 6.77
C HIS A 138 -19.90 14.84 8.26
N ASP A 139 -20.71 15.46 9.12
CA ASP A 139 -20.50 15.45 10.57
C ASP A 139 -20.88 14.09 11.18
N ASN A 140 -21.96 13.47 10.68
CA ASN A 140 -22.47 12.21 11.26
C ASN A 140 -22.33 11.00 10.35
N VAL A 141 -22.10 11.20 9.05
CA VAL A 141 -22.07 10.13 8.03
C VAL A 141 -20.78 10.14 7.25
N LYS A 142 -20.20 8.94 7.09
CA LYS A 142 -19.12 8.71 6.14
C LYS A 142 -19.68 8.13 4.85
N TYR A 143 -19.24 8.69 3.73
CA TYR A 143 -19.69 8.30 2.41
C TYR A 143 -18.57 7.63 1.64
N ALA A 144 -18.91 6.56 0.93
CA ALA A 144 -18.02 5.87 0.00
C ALA A 144 -18.77 5.53 -1.27
N ALA A 145 -18.14 5.70 -2.41
CA ALA A 145 -18.70 5.41 -3.72
C ALA A 145 -18.01 4.22 -4.38
N PHE A 146 -18.81 3.35 -4.99
CA PHE A 146 -18.35 2.37 -5.96
C PHE A 146 -18.62 2.90 -7.35
N TYR A 147 -17.57 3.23 -8.10
CA TYR A 147 -17.70 3.59 -9.51
C TYR A 147 -17.45 2.36 -10.37
N LEU A 148 -18.46 1.94 -11.14
CA LEU A 148 -18.37 0.82 -12.05
C LEU A 148 -17.94 1.35 -13.42
N SER A 149 -16.64 1.35 -13.63
CA SER A 149 -16.01 1.90 -14.83
C SER A 149 -16.25 0.99 -16.03
N PRO A 150 -16.74 1.52 -17.17
CA PRO A 150 -16.80 0.77 -18.42
C PRO A 150 -15.39 0.48 -18.97
N PHE A 151 -14.42 1.34 -18.66
CA PHE A 151 -13.03 1.19 -19.11
C PHE A 151 -12.12 0.57 -18.04
N ASP A 152 -11.13 -0.20 -18.49
CA ASP A 152 -10.07 -0.68 -17.63
C ASP A 152 -9.06 0.43 -17.32
N LYS A 153 -8.41 0.36 -16.15
CA LYS A 153 -7.33 1.29 -15.78
C LYS A 153 -6.10 1.20 -16.69
N PHE A 154 -5.98 0.10 -17.44
CA PHE A 154 -4.92 -0.16 -18.41
C PHE A 154 -5.40 0.05 -19.85
N THR A 155 -6.59 0.62 -20.05
CA THR A 155 -7.06 0.98 -21.38
C THR A 155 -5.99 1.81 -22.10
N PRO A 156 -5.65 1.46 -23.36
CA PRO A 156 -4.64 2.18 -24.13
C PRO A 156 -4.97 3.67 -24.27
N ASP A 157 -6.26 3.99 -24.40
CA ASP A 157 -6.75 5.34 -24.52
C ASP A 157 -6.42 6.19 -23.26
N PRO A 158 -5.64 7.27 -23.40
CA PRO A 158 -5.41 8.22 -22.31
C PRO A 158 -6.68 8.93 -21.81
N GLU A 159 -7.66 9.17 -22.68
CA GLU A 159 -8.90 9.88 -22.34
C GLU A 159 -9.77 9.05 -21.38
N ASP A 160 -9.92 7.74 -21.66
CA ASP A 160 -10.62 6.81 -20.79
C ASP A 160 -9.99 6.72 -19.39
N ARG A 161 -8.65 6.81 -19.33
CA ARG A 161 -7.90 6.86 -18.07
C ARG A 161 -8.11 8.18 -17.33
N GLU A 162 -8.41 9.28 -18.03
CA GLU A 162 -8.68 10.58 -17.41
C GLU A 162 -10.06 10.63 -16.77
N ILE A 163 -11.08 10.01 -17.37
CA ILE A 163 -12.43 9.87 -16.78
C ILE A 163 -12.35 9.27 -15.37
N TYR A 164 -11.56 8.20 -15.21
CA TYR A 164 -11.31 7.56 -13.90
C TYR A 164 -10.79 8.57 -12.86
N ILE A 165 -9.88 9.46 -13.26
CA ILE A 165 -9.26 10.43 -12.36
C ILE A 165 -10.22 11.57 -12.05
N GLN A 166 -10.92 12.09 -13.06
CA GLN A 166 -11.88 13.18 -12.88
C GLN A 166 -13.03 12.79 -11.95
N ILE A 167 -13.56 11.57 -12.08
CA ILE A 167 -14.57 11.06 -11.13
C ILE A 167 -13.96 10.93 -9.73
N LYS A 168 -12.71 10.48 -9.62
CA LYS A 168 -12.04 10.37 -8.32
C LYS A 168 -11.84 11.74 -7.66
N GLU A 169 -11.42 12.74 -8.42
CA GLU A 169 -11.27 14.12 -7.98
C GLU A 169 -12.62 14.71 -7.55
N LEU A 170 -13.67 14.57 -8.38
CA LEU A 170 -15.01 15.07 -8.12
C LEU A 170 -15.54 14.58 -6.77
N PHE A 171 -15.53 13.27 -6.54
CA PHE A 171 -16.02 12.70 -5.29
C PHE A 171 -15.12 13.03 -4.09
N LEU A 172 -13.80 13.11 -4.30
CA LEU A 172 -12.88 13.47 -3.22
C LEU A 172 -13.09 14.93 -2.76
N ASN A 173 -13.41 15.84 -3.68
CA ASN A 173 -13.77 17.23 -3.37
C ASN A 173 -15.08 17.33 -2.56
N GLU A 174 -16.01 16.40 -2.77
CA GLU A 174 -17.22 16.23 -1.95
C GLU A 174 -16.95 15.46 -0.63
N GLY A 175 -15.69 15.18 -0.28
CA GLY A 175 -15.36 14.41 0.93
C GLY A 175 -15.79 12.94 0.87
N ILE A 176 -16.05 12.39 -0.32
CA ILE A 176 -16.48 11.01 -0.57
C ILE A 176 -15.30 10.22 -1.15
N ILE A 177 -14.98 9.08 -0.53
CA ILE A 177 -13.93 8.20 -1.08
C ILE A 177 -14.49 7.31 -2.20
N THR A 178 -13.68 7.01 -3.21
CA THR A 178 -14.12 6.19 -4.35
C THR A 178 -13.32 4.89 -4.46
N GLN A 179 -14.03 3.77 -4.60
CA GLN A 179 -13.50 2.49 -5.05
C GLN A 179 -13.98 2.23 -6.48
N VAL A 180 -13.05 2.22 -7.42
CA VAL A 180 -13.40 1.88 -8.80
C VAL A 180 -13.37 0.38 -8.98
N VAL A 181 -14.35 -0.10 -9.75
CA VAL A 181 -14.57 -1.48 -10.11
C VAL A 181 -14.65 -1.53 -11.64
N ASP A 182 -13.79 -2.32 -12.27
CA ASP A 182 -13.89 -2.61 -13.70
C ASP A 182 -15.18 -3.41 -13.95
N TYR A 183 -16.10 -2.85 -14.73
CA TYR A 183 -17.43 -3.42 -14.93
C TYR A 183 -17.37 -4.78 -15.62
N HIS A 184 -16.55 -4.91 -16.67
CA HIS A 184 -16.46 -6.13 -17.46
C HIS A 184 -15.86 -7.27 -16.64
N LYS A 185 -14.75 -7.02 -15.94
CA LYS A 185 -14.13 -8.01 -15.04
C LYS A 185 -15.06 -8.36 -13.88
N MET A 186 -15.79 -7.40 -13.33
CA MET A 186 -16.75 -7.69 -12.25
C MET A 186 -17.89 -8.59 -12.75
N SER A 187 -18.45 -8.26 -13.91
CA SER A 187 -19.57 -9.00 -14.52
C SER A 187 -19.18 -10.41 -14.94
N GLU A 188 -17.97 -10.62 -15.45
CA GLU A 188 -17.47 -11.97 -15.75
C GLU A 188 -17.24 -12.77 -14.45
N ASN A 189 -16.57 -12.17 -13.46
CA ASN A 189 -16.23 -12.89 -12.25
C ASN A 189 -17.45 -13.23 -11.38
N ILE A 190 -18.52 -12.44 -11.42
CA ILE A 190 -19.69 -12.66 -10.56
C ILE A 190 -20.39 -13.99 -10.86
N GLU A 191 -20.28 -14.51 -12.08
CA GLU A 191 -20.79 -15.83 -12.46
C GLU A 191 -20.03 -16.94 -11.72
N ASN A 192 -18.73 -16.76 -11.48
CA ASN A 192 -17.90 -17.63 -10.67
C ASN A 192 -17.78 -17.11 -9.23
N GLN A 193 -18.83 -17.36 -8.44
CA GLN A 193 -18.93 -16.96 -7.03
C GLN A 193 -17.72 -17.36 -6.16
N TYR A 194 -17.07 -18.49 -6.46
CA TYR A 194 -15.87 -18.91 -5.73
C TYR A 194 -14.67 -18.00 -6.01
N ASN A 195 -14.49 -17.54 -7.24
CA ASN A 195 -13.41 -16.61 -7.57
C ASN A 195 -13.77 -15.16 -7.18
N PHE A 196 -15.03 -14.78 -7.36
CA PHE A 196 -15.50 -13.42 -7.09
C PHE A 196 -15.27 -12.97 -5.65
N GLN A 197 -15.38 -13.89 -4.69
CA GLN A 197 -15.16 -13.57 -3.28
C GLN A 197 -13.77 -12.98 -3.01
N PHE A 198 -12.73 -13.40 -3.76
CA PHE A 198 -11.38 -12.84 -3.59
C PHE A 198 -11.29 -11.39 -4.10
N SER A 199 -12.06 -11.04 -5.14
CA SER A 199 -12.21 -9.65 -5.58
C SER A 199 -12.96 -8.82 -4.53
N LEU A 200 -14.04 -9.35 -3.96
CA LEU A 200 -14.77 -8.70 -2.86
C LEU A 200 -13.91 -8.50 -1.61
N GLN A 201 -13.07 -9.47 -1.26
CA GLN A 201 -12.13 -9.35 -0.14
C GLN A 201 -11.14 -8.19 -0.32
N ASN A 202 -10.56 -8.04 -1.52
CA ASN A 202 -9.65 -6.93 -1.81
C ASN A 202 -10.38 -5.58 -1.85
N MET A 203 -11.59 -5.53 -2.42
CA MET A 203 -12.42 -4.31 -2.42
C MET A 203 -12.83 -3.88 -1.01
N ALA A 204 -13.28 -4.83 -0.17
CA ALA A 204 -13.65 -4.58 1.22
C ALA A 204 -12.45 -4.08 2.03
N LEU A 205 -11.26 -4.67 1.81
CA LEU A 205 -10.02 -4.25 2.44
C LEU A 205 -9.65 -2.80 2.06
N ALA A 206 -9.69 -2.47 0.76
CA ALA A 206 -9.37 -1.13 0.28
C ALA A 206 -10.36 -0.08 0.77
N ILE A 207 -11.67 -0.36 0.72
CA ILE A 207 -12.71 0.54 1.25
C ILE A 207 -12.54 0.75 2.76
N HIS A 208 -12.23 -0.30 3.52
CA HIS A 208 -11.97 -0.19 4.95
C HIS A 208 -10.82 0.77 5.25
N ALA A 209 -9.71 0.66 4.51
CA ALA A 209 -8.57 1.57 4.64
C ALA A 209 -8.88 3.01 4.19
N LYS A 210 -9.65 3.18 3.11
CA LYS A 210 -10.09 4.50 2.62
C LYS A 210 -11.02 5.23 3.60
N LEU A 211 -11.79 4.48 4.38
CA LEU A 211 -12.67 4.99 5.43
C LEU A 211 -11.96 5.14 6.80
N ASP A 212 -10.65 5.34 6.81
CA ASP A 212 -9.80 5.50 8.01
C ASP A 212 -9.70 4.28 8.95
N GLY A 213 -10.21 3.13 8.51
CA GLY A 213 -9.96 1.85 9.17
C GLY A 213 -8.51 1.40 8.98
N ALA A 214 -8.03 0.56 9.90
CA ALA A 214 -6.74 -0.14 9.76
C ALA A 214 -7.00 -1.66 9.83
N PRO A 215 -6.90 -2.39 8.69
CA PRO A 215 -7.11 -3.83 8.64
C PRO A 215 -6.20 -4.59 9.60
N TRP A 216 -4.91 -4.26 9.61
CA TRP A 216 -3.90 -4.79 10.53
C TRP A 216 -2.77 -3.79 10.68
N LYS A 217 -1.94 -3.94 11.70
CA LYS A 217 -0.66 -3.21 11.86
C LYS A 217 0.48 -4.18 12.16
N LEU A 218 1.72 -3.70 12.28
CA LEU A 218 2.81 -4.54 12.78
C LEU A 218 2.61 -4.86 14.27
N ALA A 219 2.81 -6.12 14.64
CA ALA A 219 2.79 -6.59 16.03
C ALA A 219 4.13 -6.30 16.72
N VAL A 220 4.48 -5.02 16.77
CA VAL A 220 5.72 -4.52 17.38
C VAL A 220 5.39 -3.64 18.58
N THR A 221 6.36 -3.52 19.49
CA THR A 221 6.31 -2.48 20.53
C THR A 221 6.37 -1.12 19.87
N ASP A 222 5.50 -0.20 20.28
CA ASP A 222 5.54 1.17 19.78
C ASP A 222 6.87 1.82 20.21
N LYS A 223 7.59 2.38 19.23
CA LYS A 223 8.89 3.06 19.41
C LYS A 223 8.74 4.51 18.97
N LYS A 224 9.65 5.38 19.42
CA LYS A 224 9.68 6.78 19.00
C LYS A 224 10.48 6.91 17.70
N GLU A 225 10.03 6.20 16.68
CA GLU A 225 10.66 6.18 15.36
C GLU A 225 9.70 6.70 14.28
N LEU A 226 10.23 7.61 13.44
CA LEU A 226 9.53 8.18 12.29
C LEU A 226 10.08 7.57 11.01
N VAL A 227 9.20 6.94 10.22
CA VAL A 227 9.54 6.44 8.90
C VAL A 227 8.92 7.35 7.85
N ILE A 228 9.76 7.88 6.96
CA ILE A 228 9.35 8.73 5.85
C ILE A 228 9.53 7.96 4.55
N GLY A 229 8.44 7.67 3.88
CA GLY A 229 8.44 7.06 2.55
C GLY A 229 8.43 8.12 1.47
N VAL A 230 9.43 8.13 0.59
CA VAL A 230 9.46 9.00 -0.59
C VAL A 230 9.45 8.15 -1.84
N GLY A 231 8.44 8.36 -2.67
CA GLY A 231 8.34 7.75 -4.00
C GLY A 231 8.01 8.78 -5.05
N ALA A 232 8.31 8.42 -6.29
CA ALA A 232 7.97 9.24 -7.42
C ALA A 232 7.57 8.38 -8.62
N PHE A 233 6.79 8.98 -9.50
CA PHE A 233 6.32 8.33 -10.72
C PHE A 233 6.57 9.24 -11.92
N THR A 234 6.94 8.64 -13.05
CA THR A 234 7.04 9.33 -14.35
C THR A 234 6.27 8.52 -15.37
N ASN A 235 5.35 9.19 -16.07
CA ASN A 235 4.65 8.57 -17.20
C ASN A 235 5.44 8.88 -18.48
N GLN A 236 6.18 7.90 -19.00
CA GLN A 236 7.00 8.08 -20.20
C GLN A 236 6.18 8.46 -21.45
N GLY A 237 4.90 8.09 -21.49
CA GLY A 237 4.00 8.38 -22.63
C GLY A 237 3.36 9.78 -22.61
N GLU A 238 3.36 10.48 -21.47
CA GLU A 238 2.61 11.75 -21.31
C GLU A 238 3.52 12.99 -21.14
N ASN A 239 4.85 12.83 -21.23
CA ASN A 239 5.84 13.89 -21.02
C ASN A 239 5.65 14.68 -19.69
N ARG A 240 4.91 14.10 -18.73
CA ARG A 240 4.69 14.67 -17.39
C ARG A 240 5.81 14.17 -16.48
N ARG A 241 6.66 15.10 -16.07
CA ARG A 241 7.84 14.84 -15.26
C ARG A 241 7.50 14.54 -13.79
N TYR A 242 8.33 13.71 -13.20
CA TYR A 242 8.42 13.28 -11.80
C TYR A 242 7.66 14.13 -10.77
N ILE A 243 6.77 13.46 -10.02
CA ILE A 243 6.16 14.04 -8.82
C ILE A 243 6.58 13.21 -7.62
N ALA A 244 7.23 13.86 -6.66
CA ALA A 244 7.64 13.24 -5.42
C ALA A 244 6.51 13.37 -4.40
N SER A 245 6.25 12.33 -3.63
CA SER A 245 5.41 12.44 -2.44
C SER A 245 6.13 11.88 -1.23
N ALA A 246 5.93 12.52 -0.08
CA ALA A 246 6.54 12.17 1.19
C ALA A 246 5.45 11.73 2.16
N PHE A 247 5.55 10.51 2.65
CA PHE A 247 4.57 9.87 3.52
C PHE A 247 5.14 9.63 4.91
N SER A 248 4.42 10.02 5.95
CA SER A 248 4.79 9.74 7.34
C SER A 248 4.08 8.49 7.85
N PHE A 249 4.86 7.59 8.44
CA PHE A 249 4.37 6.39 9.13
C PHE A 249 4.91 6.33 10.56
N GLN A 250 4.13 5.72 11.44
CA GLN A 250 4.61 5.25 12.74
C GLN A 250 5.45 3.98 12.56
N ASN A 251 6.27 3.63 13.55
CA ASN A 251 7.08 2.41 13.54
C ASN A 251 6.25 1.11 13.41
N ASN A 252 4.99 1.14 13.87
CA ASN A 252 4.04 0.03 13.73
C ASN A 252 3.36 -0.02 12.35
N GLY A 253 3.72 0.89 11.44
CA GLY A 253 3.25 0.91 10.07
C GLY A 253 1.98 1.72 9.80
N LEU A 254 1.38 2.32 10.84
CA LEU A 254 0.19 3.15 10.66
C LEU A 254 0.56 4.46 9.96
N PHE A 255 -0.16 4.74 8.87
CA PHE A 255 -0.07 5.98 8.11
C PHE A 255 -0.57 7.19 8.90
N ARG A 256 0.11 8.34 8.77
CA ARG A 256 -0.27 9.60 9.41
C ARG A 256 -0.80 10.63 8.40
N ASN A 257 0.05 11.02 7.46
CA ASN A 257 -0.25 12.01 6.42
C ASN A 257 0.79 11.90 5.30
N PHE A 258 0.50 12.56 4.18
CA PHE A 258 1.46 12.78 3.11
C PHE A 258 1.42 14.21 2.58
N GLU A 259 2.48 14.60 1.92
CA GLU A 259 2.53 15.77 1.04
C GLU A 259 3.05 15.34 -0.34
N TYR A 260 2.75 16.10 -1.40
CA TYR A 260 3.21 15.81 -2.75
C TYR A 260 3.69 17.09 -3.46
N PHE A 261 4.63 16.92 -4.39
CA PHE A 261 5.43 18.01 -4.97
C PHE A 261 5.77 17.75 -6.43
N ASN A 262 5.82 18.82 -7.22
CA ASN A 262 6.33 18.79 -8.59
C ASN A 262 7.86 18.67 -8.64
N GLN A 263 8.41 18.14 -9.74
CA GLN A 263 9.84 17.81 -9.90
C GLN A 263 10.82 18.90 -9.43
N ASN A 264 10.50 20.17 -9.70
CA ASN A 264 11.41 21.28 -9.45
C ASN A 264 11.37 21.80 -8.01
N GLN A 265 10.69 21.09 -7.10
CA GLN A 265 10.40 21.54 -5.75
C GLN A 265 11.21 20.78 -4.68
N THR A 266 12.48 20.47 -4.95
CA THR A 266 13.39 19.79 -3.99
C THR A 266 13.41 20.46 -2.62
N LYS A 267 13.41 21.81 -2.58
CA LYS A 267 13.33 22.57 -1.32
C LYS A 267 12.02 22.37 -0.57
N LEU A 268 10.89 22.20 -1.27
CA LEU A 268 9.60 21.91 -0.62
C LEU A 268 9.55 20.48 -0.09
N LEU A 269 10.11 19.51 -0.83
CA LEU A 269 10.26 18.14 -0.36
C LEU A 269 11.08 18.11 0.94
N ALA A 270 12.24 18.77 0.96
CA ALA A 270 13.06 18.90 2.15
C ALA A 270 12.30 19.60 3.29
N GLY A 271 11.61 20.71 3.00
CA GLY A 271 10.77 21.42 3.98
C GLY A 271 9.67 20.54 4.58
N SER A 272 9.06 19.67 3.78
CA SER A 272 8.05 18.72 4.24
C SER A 272 8.63 17.61 5.12
N ILE A 273 9.81 17.10 4.75
CA ILE A 273 10.55 16.13 5.56
C ILE A 273 10.90 16.77 6.91
N LEU A 274 11.45 17.99 6.91
CA LEU A 274 11.78 18.75 8.12
C LEU A 274 10.56 19.03 8.99
N LYS A 275 9.43 19.41 8.38
CA LYS A 275 8.15 19.58 9.08
C LYS A 275 7.73 18.27 9.76
N ALA A 276 7.76 17.15 9.04
CA ALA A 276 7.41 15.85 9.61
C ALA A 276 8.32 15.44 10.76
N ILE A 277 9.63 15.67 10.65
CA ILE A 277 10.60 15.40 11.72
C ILE A 277 10.30 16.29 12.93
N ARG A 278 10.15 17.61 12.73
CA ARG A 278 9.87 18.57 13.81
C ARG A 278 8.55 18.26 14.52
N ASP A 279 7.49 18.01 13.76
CA ASP A 279 6.17 17.70 14.31
C ASP A 279 6.23 16.37 15.10
N PHE A 280 7.04 15.41 14.68
CA PHE A 280 7.28 14.18 15.43
C PHE A 280 8.11 14.40 16.70
N THR A 281 9.20 15.17 16.63
CA THR A 281 10.09 15.41 17.78
C THR A 281 9.47 16.34 18.82
N SER A 282 8.49 17.16 18.45
CA SER A 282 7.78 18.04 19.38
C SER A 282 6.92 17.31 20.40
N VAL A 283 6.47 16.09 20.09
CA VAL A 283 5.62 15.28 20.98
C VAL A 283 6.41 14.22 21.74
N ALA A 284 7.61 13.87 21.28
CA ALA A 284 8.45 12.85 21.89
C ALA A 284 9.90 12.97 21.42
N GLN A 285 10.87 12.69 22.29
CA GLN A 285 12.27 12.51 21.87
C GLN A 285 12.38 11.32 20.92
N ALA A 286 12.67 11.56 19.65
CA ALA A 286 12.77 10.52 18.63
C ALA A 286 14.05 9.71 18.78
N ASP A 287 13.95 8.38 18.63
CA ASP A 287 15.08 7.45 18.66
C ASP A 287 15.90 7.54 17.35
N LYS A 288 15.21 7.59 16.21
CA LYS A 288 15.78 7.78 14.87
C LYS A 288 14.73 8.21 13.84
N VAL A 289 15.20 8.77 12.74
CA VAL A 289 14.42 9.03 11.52
C VAL A 289 14.97 8.15 10.39
N VAL A 290 14.07 7.45 9.70
CA VAL A 290 14.43 6.62 8.55
C VAL A 290 13.70 7.12 7.31
N ILE A 291 14.44 7.44 6.26
CA ILE A 291 13.91 7.82 4.95
C ILE A 291 14.05 6.63 3.99
N HIS A 292 12.93 6.09 3.53
CA HIS A 292 12.89 5.14 2.43
C HIS A 292 12.74 5.93 1.12
N PHE A 293 13.76 5.89 0.26
CA PHE A 293 13.80 6.63 -1.00
C PHE A 293 13.77 5.66 -2.19
N TYR A 294 12.98 5.96 -3.21
CA TYR A 294 12.74 5.06 -4.36
C TYR A 294 13.90 4.93 -5.36
N LYS A 295 14.94 5.77 -5.24
CA LYS A 295 16.15 5.78 -6.08
C LYS A 295 17.36 6.12 -5.22
N GLU A 296 18.53 6.22 -5.81
CA GLU A 296 19.66 6.86 -5.13
C GLU A 296 19.38 8.35 -4.92
N MET A 297 19.32 8.75 -3.65
CA MET A 297 19.20 10.16 -3.27
C MET A 297 20.47 10.91 -3.62
N LYS A 298 20.34 11.99 -4.39
CA LYS A 298 21.46 12.86 -4.76
C LYS A 298 21.84 13.77 -3.58
N TYR A 299 23.08 14.24 -3.56
CA TYR A 299 23.55 15.20 -2.57
C TYR A 299 22.68 16.46 -2.51
N GLU A 300 22.22 16.97 -3.67
CA GLU A 300 21.35 18.15 -3.77
C GLU A 300 19.95 17.94 -3.14
N GLU A 301 19.48 16.69 -3.05
CA GLU A 301 18.22 16.32 -2.40
C GLU A 301 18.42 16.19 -0.88
N LEU A 302 19.58 15.68 -0.46
CA LEU A 302 19.93 15.42 0.94
C LEU A 302 20.39 16.68 1.70
N GLN A 303 21.22 17.51 1.06
CA GLN A 303 21.85 18.68 1.70
C GLN A 303 20.84 19.62 2.37
N PRO A 304 19.70 20.00 1.75
CA PRO A 304 18.73 20.87 2.39
C PRO A 304 18.06 20.23 3.64
N ILE A 305 17.98 18.90 3.69
CA ILE A 305 17.46 18.17 4.85
C ILE A 305 18.47 18.26 6.00
N ILE A 306 19.74 17.98 5.74
CA ILE A 306 20.82 18.05 6.75
C ILE A 306 20.93 19.48 7.32
N GLU A 307 21.02 20.48 6.43
CA GLU A 307 21.11 21.89 6.83
C GLU A 307 19.90 22.32 7.66
N GLY A 308 18.70 21.93 7.24
CA GLY A 308 17.47 22.22 7.99
C GLY A 308 17.43 21.54 9.35
N MET A 309 17.90 20.28 9.46
CA MET A 309 17.99 19.58 10.74
C MET A 309 18.96 20.29 11.70
N HIS A 310 20.11 20.74 11.20
CA HIS A 310 21.07 21.53 11.99
C HIS A 310 20.49 22.87 12.44
N GLN A 311 19.87 23.63 11.52
CA GLN A 311 19.27 24.94 11.82
C GLN A 311 18.15 24.83 12.85
N LEU A 312 17.32 23.79 12.76
CA LEU A 312 16.23 23.51 13.69
C LEU A 312 16.69 22.77 14.97
N LYS A 313 17.99 22.48 15.09
CA LYS A 313 18.59 21.73 16.22
C LYS A 313 17.91 20.37 16.47
N LEU A 314 17.56 19.68 15.39
CA LEU A 314 16.95 18.35 15.42
C LEU A 314 18.05 17.28 15.59
N GLY A 315 18.48 17.05 16.84
CA GLY A 315 19.54 16.08 17.18
C GLY A 315 19.07 14.62 17.17
N VAL A 316 18.52 14.17 16.05
CA VAL A 316 18.00 12.80 15.88
C VAL A 316 18.78 12.09 14.78
N PRO A 317 19.25 10.85 15.00
CA PRO A 317 19.95 10.07 13.96
C PRO A 317 19.12 9.93 12.69
N LEU A 318 19.76 10.14 11.53
CA LEU A 318 19.12 10.04 10.22
C LEU A 318 19.69 8.87 9.42
N TYR A 319 18.80 8.01 8.92
CA TYR A 319 19.15 6.90 8.02
C TYR A 319 18.41 7.05 6.70
N ILE A 320 19.11 6.81 5.58
CA ILE A 320 18.56 6.83 4.24
C ILE A 320 18.70 5.43 3.64
N LEU A 321 17.58 4.86 3.22
CA LEU A 321 17.52 3.59 2.51
C LEU A 321 17.03 3.83 1.09
N ASN A 322 17.93 3.67 0.13
CA ASN A 322 17.59 3.67 -1.28
C ASN A 322 17.06 2.28 -1.65
N ILE A 323 15.75 2.17 -1.91
CA ILE A 323 15.04 0.91 -2.17
C ILE A 323 14.68 0.85 -3.65
N ASN A 324 15.48 0.13 -4.42
CA ASN A 324 15.28 -0.05 -5.85
C ASN A 324 14.48 -1.33 -6.11
N LYS A 325 13.50 -1.23 -7.00
CA LYS A 325 12.84 -2.41 -7.56
C LYS A 325 13.83 -3.08 -8.51
N THR A 326 14.16 -4.33 -8.24
CA THR A 326 14.98 -5.13 -9.16
C THR A 326 14.13 -5.43 -10.40
N GLU A 327 14.59 -4.97 -11.56
CA GLU A 327 14.01 -5.33 -12.87
C GLU A 327 14.73 -6.58 -13.42
N SER A 328 14.26 -7.14 -14.53
CA SER A 328 14.74 -8.42 -15.10
C SER A 328 16.23 -8.47 -15.46
N GLU A 329 16.95 -7.34 -15.41
CA GLU A 329 18.36 -7.20 -15.77
C GLU A 329 19.31 -6.99 -14.56
N ASP A 330 18.81 -7.05 -13.32
CA ASP A 330 19.61 -6.87 -12.10
C ASP A 330 19.83 -8.20 -11.34
N ILE A 331 20.58 -8.17 -10.25
CA ILE A 331 21.05 -9.37 -9.52
C ILE A 331 19.87 -10.09 -8.85
N ILE A 332 19.75 -11.39 -9.10
CA ILE A 332 18.77 -12.29 -8.46
C ILE A 332 19.48 -13.50 -7.84
N ALA A 333 18.81 -14.19 -6.92
CA ALA A 333 19.34 -15.42 -6.32
C ALA A 333 18.28 -16.52 -6.29
N TYR A 334 18.75 -17.76 -6.44
CA TYR A 334 17.94 -18.97 -6.46
C TYR A 334 18.23 -19.84 -5.24
N ASP A 335 17.19 -20.31 -4.56
CA ASP A 335 17.26 -21.40 -3.58
C ASP A 335 17.01 -22.74 -4.29
N LEU A 336 18.10 -23.39 -4.68
CA LEU A 336 18.08 -24.70 -5.34
C LEU A 336 17.48 -25.81 -4.47
N ASN A 337 17.34 -25.61 -3.15
CA ASN A 337 16.77 -26.61 -2.25
C ASN A 337 15.24 -26.62 -2.25
N TRP A 338 14.59 -25.71 -2.97
CA TRP A 338 13.13 -25.60 -2.98
C TRP A 338 12.49 -26.21 -4.22
N ASN A 339 12.23 -27.53 -4.18
CA ASN A 339 11.34 -28.32 -5.06
C ASN A 339 10.97 -27.66 -6.40
N HIS A 340 11.97 -27.37 -7.25
CA HIS A 340 11.83 -26.77 -8.59
C HIS A 340 11.22 -25.36 -8.67
N LYS A 341 10.93 -24.68 -7.56
CA LYS A 341 10.33 -23.33 -7.53
C LYS A 341 11.33 -22.20 -7.25
N LEU A 342 12.56 -22.53 -6.83
CA LEU A 342 13.79 -21.70 -6.78
C LEU A 342 13.76 -20.34 -6.04
N MET A 343 12.63 -19.76 -5.65
CA MET A 343 12.57 -18.47 -4.95
C MET A 343 13.02 -18.61 -3.48
N PRO A 344 13.99 -17.84 -2.98
CA PRO A 344 14.40 -17.87 -1.57
C PRO A 344 13.26 -17.62 -0.56
N VAL A 345 13.43 -18.14 0.66
CA VAL A 345 12.47 -17.96 1.76
C VAL A 345 12.32 -16.46 2.11
N SER A 346 11.10 -16.02 2.40
CA SER A 346 10.77 -14.66 2.83
C SER A 346 11.64 -14.21 4.01
N GLY A 347 12.23 -13.02 3.93
CA GLY A 347 13.14 -12.47 4.94
C GLY A 347 14.61 -12.85 4.73
N THR A 348 14.92 -13.67 3.72
CA THR A 348 16.32 -13.91 3.31
C THR A 348 16.91 -12.61 2.77
N TYR A 349 18.11 -12.26 3.22
CA TYR A 349 18.87 -11.16 2.64
C TYR A 349 20.31 -11.56 2.34
N ILE A 350 20.85 -10.99 1.26
CA ILE A 350 22.20 -11.27 0.78
C ILE A 350 22.96 -9.95 0.75
N ARG A 351 24.06 -9.85 1.49
CA ARG A 351 24.95 -8.68 1.43
C ARG A 351 25.71 -8.70 0.11
N ILE A 352 25.42 -7.77 -0.79
CA ILE A 352 26.07 -7.67 -2.11
C ILE A 352 27.26 -6.72 -2.12
N ASP A 353 27.30 -5.75 -1.21
CA ASP A 353 28.42 -4.81 -1.01
C ASP A 353 28.39 -4.25 0.44
N SER A 354 29.25 -3.28 0.76
CA SER A 354 29.16 -2.50 1.99
C SER A 354 27.84 -1.73 2.05
N ASN A 355 27.05 -1.98 3.10
CA ASN A 355 25.72 -1.39 3.29
C ASN A 355 24.76 -1.58 2.09
N GLN A 356 24.98 -2.61 1.26
CA GLN A 356 24.11 -2.96 0.14
C GLN A 356 23.64 -4.41 0.22
N PHE A 357 22.35 -4.61 0.01
CA PHE A 357 21.68 -5.89 0.23
C PHE A 357 20.64 -6.19 -0.86
N LEU A 358 20.48 -7.47 -1.19
CA LEU A 358 19.26 -8.00 -1.79
C LEU A 358 18.37 -8.54 -0.68
N LEU A 359 17.09 -8.17 -0.67
CA LEU A 359 16.10 -8.64 0.30
C LEU A 359 14.94 -9.34 -0.41
N PHE A 360 14.64 -10.57 0.00
CA PHE A 360 13.58 -11.40 -0.56
C PHE A 360 12.32 -11.31 0.29
N ASN A 361 11.34 -10.53 -0.16
CA ASN A 361 10.06 -10.34 0.50
C ASN A 361 8.97 -11.07 -0.29
N ASN A 362 8.43 -12.15 0.25
CA ASN A 362 7.43 -12.98 -0.42
C ASN A 362 6.58 -13.79 0.59
N ALA A 363 5.64 -14.60 0.10
CA ALA A 363 4.75 -15.41 0.93
C ALA A 363 5.32 -16.80 1.32
N ARG A 364 6.58 -17.12 0.97
CA ARG A 364 7.24 -18.38 1.34
C ARG A 364 7.83 -18.25 2.74
N TYR A 365 7.07 -18.65 3.76
CA TYR A 365 7.52 -18.65 5.16
C TYR A 365 8.16 -19.99 5.55
N PRO A 366 9.11 -20.01 6.51
CA PRO A 366 9.59 -21.25 7.11
C PRO A 366 8.41 -22.08 7.62
N ASN A 367 8.39 -23.38 7.30
CA ASN A 367 7.34 -24.34 7.67
C ASN A 367 5.97 -24.18 6.98
N SER A 368 5.83 -23.32 5.95
CA SER A 368 4.64 -23.34 5.12
C SER A 368 4.57 -24.66 4.34
N GLN A 369 3.61 -25.52 4.66
CA GLN A 369 3.43 -26.81 3.96
C GLN A 369 3.08 -26.63 2.48
N TYR A 370 2.48 -25.49 2.11
CA TYR A 370 2.01 -25.23 0.75
C TYR A 370 2.35 -23.79 0.34
N TYR A 371 2.73 -23.63 -0.94
CA TYR A 371 2.90 -22.34 -1.62
C TYR A 371 2.14 -22.38 -2.93
N THR A 372 1.20 -21.45 -3.13
CA THR A 372 0.39 -21.42 -4.35
C THR A 372 1.04 -20.52 -5.40
N ASP A 373 1.02 -20.92 -6.67
CA ASP A 373 1.56 -20.08 -7.75
C ASP A 373 0.79 -18.75 -7.87
N THR A 374 -0.44 -18.70 -7.37
CA THR A 374 -1.23 -17.48 -7.28
C THR A 374 -0.64 -16.43 -6.32
N ASP A 375 0.23 -16.82 -5.39
CA ASP A 375 0.93 -15.87 -4.51
C ASP A 375 2.13 -15.21 -5.24
N GLY A 376 2.47 -15.68 -6.45
CA GLY A 376 3.46 -15.10 -7.35
C GLY A 376 4.90 -15.52 -7.05
N TYR A 377 5.87 -14.93 -7.73
CA TYR A 377 7.31 -15.16 -7.50
C TYR A 377 8.03 -13.82 -7.56
N PRO A 378 7.82 -12.94 -6.58
CA PRO A 378 8.34 -11.59 -6.68
C PRO A 378 9.88 -11.59 -6.64
N PHE A 379 10.47 -10.76 -7.49
CA PHE A 379 11.90 -10.48 -7.46
C PHE A 379 12.33 -9.88 -6.12
N PRO A 380 13.60 -10.04 -5.72
CA PRO A 380 14.13 -9.33 -4.56
C PRO A 380 14.06 -7.81 -4.76
N ILE A 381 14.30 -7.07 -3.69
CA ILE A 381 14.55 -5.62 -3.76
C ILE A 381 16.00 -5.35 -3.38
N LYS A 382 16.62 -4.39 -4.07
CA LYS A 382 17.99 -3.94 -3.78
C LYS A 382 17.93 -2.73 -2.85
N ILE A 383 18.67 -2.79 -1.75
CA ILE A 383 18.68 -1.77 -0.71
C ILE A 383 20.11 -1.28 -0.52
N LYS A 384 20.34 0.03 -0.64
CA LYS A 384 21.59 0.70 -0.26
C LYS A 384 21.31 1.63 0.92
N MET A 385 22.09 1.49 1.98
CA MET A 385 21.94 2.30 3.20
C MET A 385 23.05 3.36 3.29
N SER A 386 22.68 4.54 3.77
CA SER A 386 23.59 5.64 4.07
C SER A 386 23.08 6.48 5.24
N SER A 387 23.95 7.28 5.82
CA SER A 387 23.67 8.22 6.90
C SER A 387 24.60 9.43 6.72
N PRO A 388 24.21 10.64 7.15
CA PRO A 388 25.16 11.75 7.29
C PRO A 388 26.20 11.51 8.40
N ASP A 389 25.94 10.60 9.34
CA ASP A 389 26.87 10.25 10.41
C ASP A 389 27.79 9.09 9.96
N ASP A 390 29.11 9.30 9.97
CA ASP A 390 30.09 8.35 9.42
C ASP A 390 30.15 7.02 10.21
N ASP A 391 29.82 7.05 11.50
CA ASP A 391 29.84 5.91 12.43
C ASP A 391 28.49 5.16 12.49
N ALA A 392 27.48 5.60 11.75
CA ALA A 392 26.10 5.10 11.83
C ALA A 392 25.93 3.59 11.56
N PHE A 393 26.90 2.95 10.91
CA PHE A 393 26.87 1.53 10.53
C PHE A 393 28.03 0.71 11.11
N GLU A 394 28.73 1.22 12.12
CA GLU A 394 29.75 0.41 12.84
C GLU A 394 29.11 -0.78 13.57
N ASP A 395 27.90 -0.60 14.11
CA ASP A 395 27.09 -1.69 14.66
C ASP A 395 26.29 -2.39 13.56
N ALA A 396 26.65 -3.66 13.29
CA ALA A 396 25.96 -4.51 12.32
C ALA A 396 24.46 -4.71 12.64
N ASN A 397 24.04 -4.54 13.89
CA ASN A 397 22.63 -4.62 14.27
C ASN A 397 21.79 -3.50 13.63
N VAL A 398 22.38 -2.31 13.41
CA VAL A 398 21.66 -1.18 12.79
C VAL A 398 21.21 -1.55 11.39
N ALA A 399 22.08 -2.15 10.58
CA ALA A 399 21.72 -2.59 9.23
C ALA A 399 20.61 -3.65 9.26
N LEU A 400 20.67 -4.60 10.20
CA LEU A 400 19.63 -5.62 10.37
C LEU A 400 18.29 -5.02 10.80
N GLU A 401 18.28 -4.04 11.71
CA GLU A 401 17.06 -3.33 12.12
C GLU A 401 16.40 -2.61 10.94
N LEU A 402 17.21 -1.92 10.12
CA LEU A 402 16.74 -1.19 8.96
C LEU A 402 16.22 -2.15 7.87
N LEU A 403 16.89 -3.28 7.61
CA LEU A 403 16.36 -4.35 6.73
C LEU A 403 15.06 -4.94 7.26
N THR A 404 14.99 -5.16 8.57
CA THR A 404 13.80 -5.67 9.26
C THR A 404 12.62 -4.72 9.09
N GLN A 405 12.85 -3.41 9.17
CA GLN A 405 11.82 -2.41 8.90
C GLN A 405 11.32 -2.49 7.45
N VAL A 406 12.20 -2.59 6.45
CA VAL A 406 11.78 -2.74 5.05
C VAL A 406 10.96 -4.01 4.86
N TYR A 407 11.40 -5.13 5.43
CA TYR A 407 10.67 -6.40 5.44
C TYR A 407 9.27 -6.24 6.05
N GLN A 408 9.18 -5.66 7.24
CA GLN A 408 7.92 -5.40 7.94
C GLN A 408 6.97 -4.54 7.11
N PHE A 409 7.45 -3.44 6.53
CA PHE A 409 6.62 -2.52 5.76
C PHE A 409 6.13 -3.09 4.42
N SER A 410 6.77 -4.14 3.89
CA SER A 410 6.26 -4.91 2.73
C SER A 410 4.96 -5.68 3.02
N ARG A 411 4.63 -5.87 4.30
CA ARG A 411 3.50 -6.68 4.79
C ARG A 411 2.27 -5.85 5.14
N LEU A 412 2.32 -4.54 4.91
CA LEU A 412 1.27 -3.58 5.28
C LEU A 412 0.45 -3.07 4.09
N TYR A 413 0.54 -3.76 2.96
CA TYR A 413 -0.15 -3.38 1.74
C TYR A 413 -1.65 -3.68 1.85
N TRP A 414 -2.47 -2.65 2.05
CA TRP A 414 -3.92 -2.77 2.26
C TRP A 414 -4.75 -2.66 0.97
N LYS A 415 -4.12 -2.67 -0.20
CA LYS A 415 -4.81 -2.75 -1.49
C LYS A 415 -5.06 -4.19 -1.95
N SER A 416 -4.34 -5.17 -1.40
CA SER A 416 -4.49 -6.59 -1.74
C SER A 416 -4.03 -7.46 -0.58
N LEU A 417 -4.65 -8.63 -0.42
CA LEU A 417 -4.20 -9.67 0.52
C LEU A 417 -2.94 -10.41 0.06
N ARG A 418 -2.51 -10.21 -1.19
CA ARG A 418 -1.23 -10.74 -1.67
C ARG A 418 -0.08 -9.88 -1.16
N GLN A 419 0.85 -10.51 -0.46
CA GLN A 419 2.06 -9.84 0.03
C GLN A 419 2.85 -9.23 -1.12
N GLN A 420 3.33 -8.01 -0.91
CA GLN A 420 4.19 -7.31 -1.86
C GLN A 420 5.65 -7.51 -1.46
N ASN A 421 6.56 -7.43 -2.42
CA ASN A 421 8.00 -7.37 -2.13
C ASN A 421 8.47 -5.98 -1.71
N VAL A 422 7.92 -4.94 -2.32
CA VAL A 422 8.26 -3.53 -2.06
C VAL A 422 7.45 -3.00 -0.87
N PRO A 423 8.05 -2.27 0.09
CA PRO A 423 7.35 -1.71 1.23
C PRO A 423 6.33 -0.62 0.86
N ILE A 424 5.31 -0.45 1.71
CA ILE A 424 4.28 0.58 1.52
C ILE A 424 4.85 2.01 1.52
N THR A 425 6.00 2.23 2.14
CA THR A 425 6.76 3.49 2.11
C THR A 425 7.25 3.87 0.71
N ILE A 426 7.22 2.96 -0.26
CA ILE A 426 7.52 3.27 -1.67
C ILE A 426 6.24 3.13 -2.51
N LYS A 427 5.45 2.07 -2.28
CA LYS A 427 4.24 1.79 -3.07
C LYS A 427 3.14 2.84 -2.91
N TYR A 428 2.89 3.34 -1.70
CA TYR A 428 1.83 4.34 -1.48
C TYR A 428 2.21 5.71 -2.06
N PRO A 429 3.43 6.23 -1.84
CA PRO A 429 3.89 7.42 -2.55
C PRO A 429 3.79 7.32 -4.09
N GLU A 430 4.16 6.17 -4.64
CA GLU A 430 4.05 5.91 -6.08
C GLU A 430 2.59 6.01 -6.58
N MET A 431 1.62 5.47 -5.83
CA MET A 431 0.20 5.56 -6.19
C MET A 431 -0.33 7.00 -6.16
N VAL A 432 0.07 7.81 -5.18
CA VAL A 432 -0.31 9.23 -5.16
C VAL A 432 0.33 9.98 -6.31
N ALA A 433 1.62 9.76 -6.57
CA ALA A 433 2.33 10.38 -7.69
C ALA A 433 1.75 10.03 -9.07
N GLN A 434 1.02 8.91 -9.19
CA GLN A 434 0.28 8.55 -10.41
C GLN A 434 -1.04 9.32 -10.59
N ILE A 435 -1.70 9.71 -9.49
CA ILE A 435 -3.09 10.21 -9.54
C ILE A 435 -3.18 11.70 -9.22
N ALA A 436 -2.65 12.13 -8.08
CA ALA A 436 -2.76 13.51 -7.58
C ALA A 436 -2.34 14.59 -8.60
N PRO A 437 -1.33 14.37 -9.46
CA PRO A 437 -0.93 15.36 -10.47
C PRO A 437 -1.93 15.62 -11.58
N ARG A 438 -2.87 14.69 -11.76
CA ARG A 438 -3.90 14.77 -12.79
C ARG A 438 -5.16 15.44 -12.24
N PHE A 439 -5.20 15.75 -10.95
CA PHE A 439 -6.27 16.57 -10.37
C PHE A 439 -6.08 18.04 -10.78
N ASN A 440 -7.16 18.67 -11.19
CA ASN A 440 -7.18 20.09 -11.57
C ASN A 440 -7.01 21.02 -10.36
N ASN A 441 -7.64 20.69 -9.23
CA ASN A 441 -7.64 21.48 -8.00
C ASN A 441 -6.62 20.97 -6.95
N GLY A 442 -5.85 19.94 -7.29
CA GLY A 442 -4.97 19.25 -6.35
C GLY A 442 -5.74 18.39 -5.34
N VAL A 443 -5.01 17.81 -4.38
CA VAL A 443 -5.62 16.97 -3.34
C VAL A 443 -6.13 17.86 -2.19
N PRO A 444 -7.41 17.75 -1.77
CA PRO A 444 -7.93 18.46 -0.61
C PRO A 444 -7.10 18.23 0.65
N GLU A 445 -6.90 19.26 1.47
CA GLU A 445 -6.06 19.17 2.68
C GLU A 445 -6.57 18.11 3.67
N ASP A 446 -7.89 17.96 3.82
CA ASP A 446 -8.50 16.96 4.68
C ASP A 446 -8.44 15.52 4.11
N ALA A 447 -7.97 15.37 2.87
CA ALA A 447 -7.73 14.07 2.23
C ALA A 447 -6.26 13.61 2.35
N LYS A 448 -5.33 14.49 2.74
CA LYS A 448 -3.89 14.16 2.88
C LYS A 448 -3.56 13.22 4.05
N ASN A 449 -4.51 12.98 4.94
CA ASN A 449 -4.43 11.98 6.00
C ASN A 449 -5.28 10.72 5.73
N LYS A 450 -5.84 10.59 4.52
CA LYS A 450 -6.66 9.46 4.09
C LYS A 450 -5.96 8.65 3.01
N LEU A 451 -6.27 7.35 2.95
CA LEU A 451 -5.71 6.41 1.97
C LEU A 451 -6.57 6.31 0.69
N TRP A 452 -7.11 7.43 0.20
CA TRP A 452 -8.03 7.49 -0.95
C TRP A 452 -7.44 6.92 -2.26
N PHE A 453 -6.11 6.92 -2.38
CA PHE A 453 -5.35 6.48 -3.55
C PHE A 453 -5.28 4.96 -3.72
N LEU A 454 -5.63 4.17 -2.69
CA LEU A 454 -5.60 2.71 -2.75
C LEU A 454 -6.48 2.14 -3.88
#